data_AF-A0A6B3FDQ5-F1
#
_entry.id   AF-A0A6B3FDQ5-F1
#
_cell.length_a   1.000
_cell.length_b   1.000
_cell.length_c   1.000
_cell.angle_alpha   90.00
_cell.angle_beta   90.00
_cell.angle_gamma   90.00
#
_symmetry.space_group_name_H-M   'P 1'
#
loop_
_entity.id
_entity.type
_entity.pdbx_description
1 polymer ?
#
loop_
_entity_poly.entity_id
_entity_poly.type
_entity_poly.pdbx_seq_one_letter_code
_entity_poly.pdbx_strand_id
1 'polypeptide(L)' 'EARAEDELLRAREQLSAVAAPLAIRAELRGRLDAYRAKVARHGLAEDTLLMERYDAARRMLWSAPCDLRAAEQAV' A
#
# COMPACT_ATOMS: atom_id res chain seq x y z
N GLU A 1 4.17 -39.19 0.64
CA GLU A 1 4.60 -38.05 -0.20
C GLU A 1 3.44 -37.11 -0.50
N ALA A 2 2.40 -37.50 -1.24
CA ALA A 2 1.28 -36.61 -1.62
C ALA A 2 0.68 -35.75 -0.48
N ARG A 3 0.45 -36.31 0.72
CA ARG A 3 -0.08 -35.54 1.87
C ARG A 3 0.82 -34.40 2.32
N ALA A 4 2.14 -34.59 2.27
CA ALA A 4 3.11 -33.56 2.67
C ALA A 4 3.22 -32.46 1.60
N GLU A 5 3.09 -32.83 0.32
CA GLU A 5 3.03 -31.89 -0.80
C GLU A 5 1.76 -31.02 -0.75
N ASP A 6 0.61 -31.64 -0.45
CA ASP A 6 -0.67 -30.94 -0.26
C ASP A 6 -0.61 -29.96 0.91
N GLU A 7 0.01 -30.35 2.03
CA GLU A 7 0.16 -29.49 3.20
C GLU A 7 1.09 -28.31 2.91
N LEU A 8 2.18 -28.54 2.18
CA LEU A 8 3.08 -27.48 1.73
C LEU A 8 2.38 -26.49 0.79
N LEU A 9 1.56 -26.99 -0.14
CA LEU A 9 0.78 -26.14 -1.05
C LEU A 9 -0.17 -25.23 -0.28
N ARG A 10 -0.93 -25.79 0.67
CA ARG A 10 -1.85 -25.01 1.52
C ARG A 10 -1.11 -23.94 2.33
N ALA A 11 0.03 -24.28 2.92
CA ALA A 11 0.83 -23.33 3.68
C ALA A 11 1.32 -22.16 2.79
N ARG A 12 1.73 -22.45 1.54
CA ARG A 12 2.13 -21.43 0.56
C ARG A 12 0.95 -20.54 0.14
N GLU A 13 -0.22 -21.12 -0.07
CA GLU A 13 -1.44 -20.36 -0.40
C GLU A 13 -1.83 -19.41 0.73
N GLN A 14 -1.81 -19.89 1.97
CA GLN A 14 -2.08 -19.07 3.16
C GLN A 14 -1.07 -17.94 3.31
N LEU A 15 0.23 -18.23 3.13
CA LEU A 15 1.27 -17.22 3.16
C LEU A 15 1.05 -16.16 2.07
N SER A 16 0.76 -16.59 0.84
CA SER A 16 0.51 -15.70 -0.28
C SER A 16 -0.70 -14.79 -0.05
N ALA A 17 -1.79 -15.35 0.50
CA ALA A 17 -3.01 -14.60 0.81
C ALA A 17 -2.78 -13.45 1.80
N VAL A 18 -1.81 -13.58 2.71
CA VAL A 18 -1.44 -12.52 3.66
C VAL A 18 -0.33 -11.62 3.11
N ALA A 19 0.68 -12.19 2.46
CA ALA A 19 1.84 -11.45 1.98
C ALA A 19 1.51 -10.53 0.79
N ALA A 20 0.67 -10.98 -0.14
CA ALA A 20 0.30 -10.20 -1.33
C ALA A 20 -0.34 -8.84 -0.99
N PRO A 21 -1.39 -8.73 -0.16
CA PRO A 21 -1.95 -7.43 0.20
C PRO A 21 -0.97 -6.55 1.00
N LEU A 22 -0.10 -7.13 1.81
CA LEU A 22 0.94 -6.39 2.53
C LEU A 22 1.99 -5.79 1.58
N ALA A 23 2.38 -6.55 0.55
CA ALA A 23 3.29 -6.08 -0.49
C ALA A 23 2.68 -4.90 -1.29
N ILE A 24 1.40 -5.01 -1.68
CA ILE A 24 0.67 -3.92 -2.34
C ILE A 24 0.62 -2.68 -1.43
N ARG A 25 0.33 -2.86 -0.14
CA ARG A 25 0.33 -1.76 0.83
C ARG A 25 1.69 -1.06 0.92
N ALA A 26 2.78 -1.82 0.92
CA ALA A 26 4.14 -1.29 0.96
C ALA A 26 4.48 -0.51 -0.32
N GLU A 27 4.10 -1.03 -1.47
CA GLU A 27 4.27 -0.37 -2.78
C GLU A 27 3.53 0.97 -2.84
N LEU A 28 2.27 1.00 -2.43
CA LEU A 28 1.46 2.23 -2.40
C LEU A 28 2.05 3.29 -1.47
N ARG A 29 2.61 2.89 -0.33
CA ARG A 29 3.33 3.81 0.56
C ARG A 29 4.57 4.39 -0.11
N GLY A 30 5.36 3.56 -0.78
CA GLY A 30 6.53 4.00 -1.55
C GLY A 30 6.17 4.98 -2.65
N ARG A 31 5.10 4.71 -3.41
CA ARG A 31 4.55 5.63 -4.41
C ARG A 31 4.15 6.98 -3.82
N LEU A 32 3.46 6.97 -2.69
CA LEU A 32 3.01 8.19 -2.01
C LEU A 32 4.19 9.04 -1.49
N ASP A 33 5.21 8.39 -0.94
CA ASP A 33 6.42 9.08 -0.47
C ASP A 33 7.23 9.66 -1.63
N ALA A 34 7.33 8.94 -2.75
CA ALA A 34 7.95 9.45 -3.98
C ALA A 34 7.19 10.66 -4.54
N TYR A 35 5.86 10.64 -4.52
CA TYR A 35 5.03 11.76 -4.90
C TYR A 35 5.30 12.99 -4.02
N ARG A 36 5.34 12.83 -2.69
CA ARG A 36 5.67 13.92 -1.76
C ARG A 36 7.04 14.52 -2.03
N ALA A 37 8.04 13.67 -2.27
CA ALA A 37 9.39 14.13 -2.61
C ALA A 37 9.39 14.95 -3.92
N LYS A 38 8.61 14.53 -4.92
CA LYS A 38 8.46 15.27 -6.18
C LYS A 38 7.81 16.64 -5.97
N VAL A 39 6.71 16.70 -5.22
CA VAL A 39 6.00 17.96 -4.90
C VAL A 39 6.94 18.94 -4.19
N ALA A 40 7.68 18.48 -3.17
CA ALA A 40 8.63 19.31 -2.44
C ALA A 40 9.74 19.86 -3.34
N ARG A 41 10.28 19.04 -4.26
CA ARG A 41 11.31 19.47 -5.22
C ARG A 41 10.84 20.55 -6.19
N HIS A 42 9.54 20.64 -6.46
CA HIS A 42 8.95 21.66 -7.31
C HIS A 42 8.47 22.90 -6.54
N GLY A 43 8.70 22.98 -5.22
CA GLY A 43 8.26 24.10 -4.39
C GLY A 43 6.75 24.15 -4.15
N LEU A 44 6.03 23.07 -4.46
CA LEU A 44 4.57 22.97 -4.32
C LEU A 44 4.14 22.36 -2.97
N ALA A 45 5.05 22.31 -1.99
CA ALA A 45 4.79 21.69 -0.70
C ALA A 45 3.66 22.37 0.09
N GLU A 46 3.46 23.67 -0.12
CA GLU A 46 2.43 24.47 0.54
C GLU A 46 1.10 24.50 -0.23
N ASP A 47 1.01 23.81 -1.38
CA ASP A 47 -0.25 23.71 -2.12
C ASP A 47 -1.26 22.90 -1.28
N THR A 48 -2.30 23.59 -0.82
CA THR A 48 -3.32 23.03 0.07
C THR A 48 -4.03 21.82 -0.55
N LEU A 49 -4.32 21.85 -1.85
CA LEU A 49 -5.01 20.74 -2.52
C LEU A 49 -4.11 19.50 -2.59
N LEU A 50 -2.81 19.68 -2.84
CA LEU A 50 -1.86 18.57 -2.87
C LEU A 50 -1.65 17.97 -1.48
N MET A 51 -1.57 18.81 -0.45
CA MET A 51 -1.47 18.36 0.94
C MET A 51 -2.72 17.57 1.37
N GLU A 52 -3.93 18.07 1.06
CA GLU A 52 -5.18 17.39 1.40
C GLU A 52 -5.28 16.00 0.75
N ARG A 53 -4.88 15.89 -0.52
CA ARG A 53 -4.84 14.61 -1.25
C ARG A 53 -3.81 13.65 -0.65
N TYR A 54 -2.59 14.14 -0.38
CA TYR A 54 -1.56 13.34 0.28
C TYR A 54 -2.05 12.82 1.64
N ASP A 55 -2.66 13.69 2.44
CA ASP A 55 -3.15 13.32 3.76
C ASP A 55 -4.31 12.32 3.70
N ALA A 56 -5.20 12.43 2.70
CA ALA A 56 -6.25 11.45 2.47
C ALA A 56 -5.68 10.06 2.18
N ALA A 57 -4.75 9.95 1.23
CA ALA A 57 -4.07 8.71 0.91
C ALA A 57 -3.29 8.14 2.09
N ARG A 58 -2.55 9.01 2.81
CA ARG A 58 -1.78 8.64 4.01
C ARG A 58 -2.67 8.09 5.11
N ARG A 59 -3.82 8.73 5.40
CA ARG A 59 -4.78 8.22 6.40
C ARG A 59 -5.26 6.82 6.04
N MET A 60 -5.60 6.56 4.78
CA MET A 60 -6.02 5.23 4.33
C MET A 60 -4.89 4.20 4.50
N LEU A 61 -3.69 4.50 3.99
CA LEU A 61 -2.55 3.56 3.99
C LEU A 61 -1.97 3.25 5.38
N TRP A 62 -2.20 4.09 6.39
CA TRP A 62 -1.76 3.85 7.78
C TRP A 62 -2.89 3.45 8.74
N SER A 63 -4.12 3.30 8.24
CA SER A 63 -5.23 2.76 9.02
C SER A 63 -5.17 1.22 9.16
N ALA A 64 -5.93 0.68 10.12
CA ALA A 64 -6.19 -0.74 10.25
C ALA A 64 -7.66 -0.94 10.66
N PRO A 65 -8.48 -1.67 9.87
CA PRO A 65 -8.17 -2.28 8.56
C PRO A 65 -7.94 -1.22 7.46
N CYS A 66 -7.14 -1.57 6.45
CA CYS A 66 -6.84 -0.70 5.29
C CYS A 66 -7.58 -1.26 4.05
N ASP A 67 -8.49 -0.48 3.47
CA ASP A 67 -9.05 -0.79 2.15
C ASP A 67 -8.00 -0.46 1.08
N LEU A 68 -7.36 -1.49 0.53
CA LEU A 68 -6.29 -1.32 -0.47
C LEU A 68 -6.81 -0.79 -1.80
N ARG A 69 -8.07 -1.08 -2.18
CA ARG A 69 -8.64 -0.58 -3.44
C ARG A 69 -8.92 0.91 -3.34
N ALA A 70 -9.52 1.34 -2.23
CA ALA A 70 -9.73 2.76 -1.97
C ALA A 70 -8.40 3.51 -1.82
N ALA A 71 -7.42 2.92 -1.11
CA ALA A 71 -6.09 3.50 -0.97
C ALA A 71 -5.36 3.65 -2.31
N GLU A 72 -5.46 2.66 -3.21
CA GLU A 72 -4.87 2.74 -4.55
C GLU A 72 -5.46 3.88 -5.39
N GLN A 73 -6.77 4.14 -5.27
CA GLN A 73 -7.42 5.27 -5.95
C GLN A 73 -6.99 6.64 -5.40
N ALA A 74 -6.52 6.68 -4.14
CA ALA A 74 -6.08 7.90 -3.50
C ALA A 74 -4.60 8.26 -3.77
N VAL A 75 -3.78 7.30 -4.25
CA VAL A 75 -2.33 7.45 -4.51
C VAL A 75 -2.02 7.72 -5.97
#